data_AF-A0A848T437-F1
#
_entry.id   AF-A0A848T437-F1
#
_cell.length_a   1.000
_cell.length_b   1.000
_cell.length_c   1.000
_cell.angle_alpha   90.00
_cell.angle_beta   90.00
_cell.angle_gamma   90.00
#
_symmetry.space_group_name_H-M   'P 1'
#
loop_
_entity.id
_entity.type
_entity.pdbx_description
1 polymer ?
#
loop_
_entity_poly.entity_id
_entity_poly.type
_entity_poly.pdbx_seq_one_letter_code
_entity_poly.pdbx_strand_id
1 'polypeptide(L)'
;TVFAPTNQAFQDLLDSDPSWNSLNDIPVSTLETVLNYHVVDGVNVQSDELVNNATITTFGGSDLTVDLSSGAKLETSSSQSVDIIFTDVQSTNGVVHVVDAVLLP
;
A
#
# COMPACT_ATOMS: atom_id res chain seq x y z
N THR A 1 4.93 2.24 -9.83
CA THR A 1 4.73 3.06 -8.62
C THR A 1 4.81 2.18 -7.38
N VAL A 2 5.26 2.72 -6.24
CA VAL A 2 5.28 2.00 -4.95
C VAL A 2 4.49 2.77 -3.92
N PHE A 3 3.58 2.11 -3.22
CA PHE A 3 2.93 2.62 -2.03
C PHE A 3 3.76 2.21 -0.81
N ALA A 4 4.44 3.14 -0.16
CA ALA A 4 5.39 2.85 0.93
C ALA A 4 4.75 3.15 2.29
N PRO A 5 4.54 2.15 3.16
CA PRO A 5 4.07 2.39 4.52
C PRO A 5 5.11 3.10 5.37
N THR A 6 4.65 3.91 6.32
CA THR A 6 5.53 4.51 7.33
C THR A 6 6.03 3.47 8.35
N ASN A 7 7.09 3.80 9.10
CA ASN A 7 7.51 2.96 10.22
C ASN A 7 6.40 2.78 11.27
N GLN A 8 5.54 3.78 11.45
CA GLN A 8 4.39 3.68 12.35
C GLN A 8 3.38 2.64 11.83
N ALA A 9 3.11 2.62 10.52
CA ALA A 9 2.24 1.63 9.89
C ALA A 9 2.68 0.18 10.19
N PHE A 10 4.00 -0.08 10.14
CA PHE A 10 4.54 -1.39 10.48
C PHE A 10 4.43 -1.71 11.97
N GLN A 11 4.62 -0.72 12.85
CA GLN A 11 4.42 -0.93 14.29
C GLN A 11 2.94 -1.21 14.59
N ASP A 12 2.01 -0.48 13.98
CA ASP A 12 0.57 -0.66 14.15
C ASP A 12 0.13 -2.05 13.65
N LEU A 13 0.73 -2.54 12.55
CA LEU A 13 0.51 -3.90 12.07
C LEU A 13 0.97 -4.95 13.10
N LEU A 14 2.16 -4.79 13.68
CA LEU A 14 2.66 -5.70 14.72
C LEU A 14 1.77 -5.67 15.97
N ASP A 15 1.33 -4.48 16.38
CA ASP A 15 0.47 -4.30 17.55
C ASP A 15 -0.96 -4.82 17.32
N SER A 16 -1.36 -5.05 16.05
CA SER A 16 -2.67 -5.59 15.71
C SER A 16 -2.86 -7.07 16.07
N ASP A 17 -1.77 -7.83 16.19
CA ASP A 17 -1.80 -9.24 16.59
C ASP A 17 -0.87 -9.46 17.80
N PRO A 18 -1.41 -9.80 18.98
CA PRO A 18 -0.61 -10.00 20.19
C PRO A 18 0.34 -11.20 20.12
N SER A 19 0.23 -12.05 19.09
CA SER A 19 1.17 -13.14 18.83
C SER A 19 2.43 -12.70 18.08
N TRP A 20 2.42 -11.51 17.47
CA TRP A 20 3.55 -10.96 16.74
C TRP A 20 4.39 -10.08 17.66
N ASN A 21 5.63 -10.50 17.93
CA ASN A 21 6.61 -9.72 18.68
C ASN A 21 7.66 -9.08 17.76
N SER A 22 7.82 -9.62 16.55
CA SER A 22 8.74 -9.13 15.51
C SER A 22 8.24 -9.52 14.13
N LEU A 23 8.71 -8.82 13.09
CA LEU A 23 8.52 -9.23 11.69
C LEU A 23 9.04 -10.66 11.42
N ASN A 24 9.99 -11.15 12.21
CA ASN A 24 10.49 -12.53 12.10
C ASN A 24 9.45 -13.59 12.50
N ASP A 25 8.39 -13.21 13.21
CA ASP A 25 7.30 -14.10 13.58
C ASP A 25 6.33 -14.33 12.41
N ILE A 26 6.43 -13.50 11.36
CA ILE A 26 5.60 -13.58 10.15
C ILE A 26 6.34 -14.44 9.11
N PRO A 27 5.67 -15.44 8.50
CA PRO A 27 6.27 -16.23 7.43
C PRO A 27 6.78 -15.35 6.29
N VAL A 28 7.99 -15.65 5.78
CA VAL A 28 8.62 -14.89 4.69
C VAL A 28 7.73 -14.83 3.45
N SER A 29 7.03 -15.92 3.12
CA SER A 29 6.07 -15.96 2.01
C SER A 29 4.90 -14.98 2.17
N THR A 30 4.47 -14.76 3.40
CA THR A 30 3.43 -13.76 3.72
C THR A 30 3.98 -12.36 3.52
N LEU A 31 5.20 -12.09 4.02
CA LEU A 31 5.87 -10.80 3.82
C LEU A 31 6.07 -10.50 2.33
N GLU A 32 6.52 -11.47 1.54
CA GLU A 32 6.67 -11.31 0.09
C GLU A 32 5.34 -10.97 -0.60
N THR A 33 4.26 -11.64 -0.22
CA THR A 33 2.91 -11.37 -0.76
C THR A 33 2.46 -9.95 -0.44
N VAL A 34 2.61 -9.54 0.83
CA VAL A 34 2.26 -8.19 1.28
C VAL A 34 3.12 -7.15 0.57
N LEU A 35 4.43 -7.34 0.47
CA LEU A 35 5.33 -6.40 -0.21
C LEU A 35 5.01 -6.27 -1.71
N ASN A 36 4.68 -7.38 -2.38
CA ASN A 36 4.26 -7.36 -3.78
C ASN A 36 2.92 -6.62 -4.00
N TYR A 37 2.06 -6.59 -2.98
CA TYR A 37 0.80 -5.84 -3.00
C TYR A 37 1.03 -4.32 -2.93
N HIS A 38 2.18 -3.86 -2.45
CA HIS A 38 2.52 -2.44 -2.41
C HIS A 38 3.13 -1.91 -3.72
N VAL A 39 3.45 -2.81 -4.65
CA VAL A 39 4.12 -2.47 -5.91
C VAL A 39 3.13 -2.52 -7.06
N VAL A 40 3.15 -1.51 -7.91
CA VAL A 40 2.36 -1.44 -9.15
C VAL A 40 3.33 -1.38 -10.33
N ASP A 41 3.24 -2.38 -11.21
CA ASP A 41 4.10 -2.50 -12.39
C ASP A 41 3.58 -1.70 -13.59
N GLY A 42 4.48 -1.28 -14.47
CA GLY A 42 4.16 -0.73 -15.79
C GLY A 42 3.54 0.67 -15.84
N VAL A 43 3.13 1.25 -14.71
CA VAL A 43 2.49 2.57 -14.67
C VAL A 43 3.17 3.47 -13.63
N ASN A 44 3.57 4.65 -14.06
CA ASN A 44 4.05 5.71 -13.18
C ASN A 44 2.87 6.53 -12.66
N VAL A 45 1.96 5.87 -11.92
CA VAL A 45 0.75 6.48 -11.38
C VAL A 45 1.14 7.69 -10.54
N GLN A 46 0.97 8.88 -11.08
CA GLN A 46 1.11 10.15 -10.37
C GLN A 46 -0.21 10.52 -9.70
N SER A 47 -0.18 11.43 -8.73
CA SER A 47 -1.38 11.84 -8.00
C SER A 47 -2.44 12.50 -8.90
N ASP A 48 -2.02 13.17 -9.98
CA ASP A 48 -2.91 13.80 -10.96
C ASP A 48 -3.57 12.80 -11.92
N GLU A 49 -3.03 11.58 -12.01
CA GLU A 49 -3.60 10.46 -12.75
C GLU A 49 -4.56 9.61 -11.91
N LEU A 50 -4.62 9.83 -10.59
CA LEU A 50 -5.56 9.15 -9.70
C LEU A 50 -6.99 9.64 -9.97
N VAL A 51 -7.85 8.71 -10.39
CA VAL A 51 -9.28 8.96 -10.60
C VAL A 51 -10.07 8.23 -9.53
N ASN A 52 -11.12 8.86 -9.00
CA ASN A 52 -11.98 8.23 -8.01
C ASN A 52 -12.62 6.94 -8.57
N ASN A 53 -12.63 5.87 -7.78
CA ASN A 53 -12.99 4.50 -8.16
C ASN A 53 -12.13 3.87 -9.27
N ALA A 54 -10.94 4.41 -9.55
CA ALA A 54 -9.99 3.72 -10.42
C ALA A 54 -9.45 2.47 -9.74
N THR A 55 -9.37 1.38 -10.50
CA THR A 55 -8.76 0.13 -10.06
C THR A 55 -7.33 0.07 -10.55
N ILE A 56 -6.40 -0.25 -9.65
CA ILE A 56 -4.97 -0.38 -9.90
C ILE A 56 -4.56 -1.80 -9.55
N THR A 57 -4.15 -2.57 -10.56
CA THR A 57 -3.65 -3.93 -10.35
C THR A 57 -2.22 -3.89 -9.83
N THR A 58 -1.99 -4.55 -8.70
CA THR A 58 -0.66 -4.65 -8.06
C THR A 58 0.17 -5.76 -8.70
N PHE A 59 1.48 -5.76 -8.46
CA PHE A 59 2.39 -6.82 -8.89
C PHE A 59 2.03 -8.18 -8.24
N GLY A 60 1.43 -8.15 -7.04
CA GLY A 60 0.87 -9.33 -6.38
C GLY A 60 -0.37 -9.93 -7.08
N GLY A 61 -0.93 -9.26 -8.09
CA GLY A 61 -2.10 -9.71 -8.85
C GLY A 61 -3.45 -9.36 -8.23
N SER A 62 -3.46 -8.82 -7.01
CA SER A 62 -4.66 -8.25 -6.37
C SER A 62 -4.82 -6.78 -6.74
N ASP A 63 -6.06 -6.30 -6.72
CA ASP A 63 -6.39 -4.93 -7.09
C ASP A 63 -6.45 -4.01 -5.87
N LEU A 64 -6.11 -2.74 -6.09
CA LEU A 64 -6.36 -1.59 -5.20
C LEU A 64 -7.41 -0.70 -5.86
N THR A 65 -8.35 -0.15 -5.08
CA THR A 65 -9.30 0.84 -5.58
C THR A 65 -9.00 2.19 -4.98
N VAL A 66 -8.91 3.22 -5.81
CA VAL A 66 -8.68 4.60 -5.35
C VAL A 66 -10.01 5.18 -4.88
N ASP A 67 -10.07 5.69 -3.65
CA ASP A 67 -11.20 6.47 -3.14
C ASP A 67 -10.74 7.92 -2.90
N LEU A 68 -11.33 8.85 -3.64
CA LEU A 68 -11.10 10.30 -3.53
C LEU A 68 -12.28 11.05 -2.88
N SER A 69 -13.27 10.34 -2.33
CA SER A 69 -14.50 10.91 -1.77
C SER A 69 -14.26 11.72 -0.50
N SER A 70 -13.24 11.36 0.28
CA SER A 70 -12.95 11.92 1.60
C SER A 70 -11.44 12.16 1.83
N GLY A 71 -10.73 12.56 0.78
CA GLY A 71 -9.26 12.63 0.75
C GLY A 71 -8.69 11.56 -0.17
N ALA A 72 -7.36 11.47 -0.30
CA ALA A 72 -6.72 10.47 -1.14
C ALA A 72 -6.55 9.15 -0.37
N LYS A 73 -7.40 8.17 -0.66
CA LYS A 73 -7.40 6.86 0.00
C LYS A 73 -7.24 5.71 -1.00
N LEU A 74 -6.78 4.59 -0.50
CA LEU A 74 -6.74 3.30 -1.19
C LEU A 74 -7.58 2.30 -0.42
N GLU A 75 -8.50 1.66 -1.13
CA GLU A 75 -9.25 0.50 -0.65
C GLU A 75 -8.54 -0.76 -1.13
N THR A 76 -8.18 -1.62 -0.19
CA THR A 76 -7.55 -2.91 -0.48
C THR A 76 -8.58 -3.99 -0.78
N SER A 77 -8.13 -5.14 -1.29
CA SER A 77 -8.99 -6.32 -1.47
C SER A 77 -9.48 -6.92 -0.15
N SER A 78 -8.80 -6.65 0.97
CA SER A 78 -9.29 -6.95 2.32
C SER A 78 -10.31 -5.94 2.86
N SER A 79 -10.78 -4.99 2.03
CA SER A 79 -11.71 -3.91 2.42
C SER A 79 -11.14 -2.99 3.51
N GLN A 80 -9.81 -2.86 3.53
CA GLN A 80 -9.11 -1.90 4.37
C GLN A 80 -9.01 -0.57 3.62
N SER A 81 -9.44 0.51 4.28
CA SER A 81 -9.25 1.88 3.79
C SER A 81 -7.95 2.45 4.35
N VAL A 82 -7.06 2.90 3.47
CA VAL A 82 -5.71 3.38 3.81
C VAL A 82 -5.48 4.77 3.26
N ASP A 83 -5.00 5.69 4.08
CA ASP A 83 -4.76 7.08 3.69
C ASP A 83 -3.40 7.25 3.01
N ILE A 84 -3.39 7.99 1.91
CA ILE A 84 -2.15 8.43 1.26
C ILE A 84 -1.73 9.75 1.91
N ILE A 85 -0.67 9.70 2.74
CA ILE A 85 -0.19 10.86 3.49
C ILE A 85 0.66 11.79 2.63
N PHE A 86 1.42 11.22 1.69
CA PHE A 86 2.34 11.99 0.84
C PHE A 86 2.40 11.38 -0.56
N THR A 87 2.36 12.22 -1.59
CA THR A 87 2.35 11.76 -2.98
C THR A 87 3.59 12.24 -3.75
N ASP A 88 3.82 11.63 -4.90
CA ASP A 88 4.73 12.13 -5.95
C ASP A 88 6.20 12.28 -5.52
N VAL A 89 6.68 11.37 -4.66
CA VAL A 89 8.11 11.28 -4.37
C VAL A 89 8.80 10.64 -5.56
N GLN A 90 9.35 11.49 -6.44
CA GLN A 90 10.02 11.05 -7.65
C GLN A 90 11.31 10.29 -7.32
N SER A 91 11.38 9.04 -7.79
CA SER A 91 12.56 8.20 -7.74
C SER A 91 13.09 7.93 -9.16
N THR A 92 14.31 7.41 -9.27
CA THR A 92 14.95 7.12 -10.56
C THR A 92 14.19 6.10 -11.42
N ASN A 93 13.36 5.25 -10.80
CA ASN A 93 12.67 4.13 -11.42
C ASN A 93 11.14 4.16 -11.23
N GLY A 94 10.57 5.28 -10.77
CA GLY A 94 9.13 5.43 -10.60
C GLY A 94 8.77 6.46 -9.53
N VAL A 95 7.49 6.51 -9.17
CA VAL A 95 6.94 7.34 -8.11
C VAL A 95 6.69 6.52 -6.85
N VAL A 96 6.97 7.13 -5.69
CA VAL A 96 6.59 6.62 -4.38
C VAL A 96 5.47 7.48 -3.79
N HIS A 97 4.42 6.82 -3.30
CA HIS A 97 3.36 7.42 -2.49
C HIS A 97 3.44 6.84 -1.08
N VAL A 98 3.47 7.69 -0.06
CA VAL A 98 3.56 7.26 1.34
C VAL A 98 2.15 7.02 1.88
N VAL A 99 1.96 5.86 2.51
CA VAL A 99 0.68 5.45 3.12
C VAL A 99 0.80 5.28 4.63
N ASP A 100 -0.31 5.45 5.34
CA ASP A 100 -0.37 5.40 6.80
C ASP A 100 -0.52 3.99 7.38
N ALA A 101 -0.93 3.01 6.56
CA ALA A 101 -1.08 1.62 6.94
C ALA A 101 -0.39 0.67 5.94
N VAL A 102 -0.08 -0.55 6.41
CA VAL A 102 0.37 -1.63 5.52
C VAL A 102 -0.84 -2.12 4.73
N LEU A 103 -0.72 -2.16 3.40
CA LEU A 103 -1.74 -2.66 2.50
C LEU A 103 -1.81 -4.19 2.60
N LEU A 104 -2.99 -4.69 2.95
CA LEU A 104 -3.24 -6.13 3.05
C LEU A 104 -4.12 -6.61 1.88
N PRO A 105 -3.67 -7.61 1.09
CA PRO A 105 -4.47 -8.18 0.02
C PRO A 105 -5.68 -8.99 0.53
#